data_AF-A0AA39W502-F1
#
_entry.id   AF-A0AA39W502-F1
#
_cell.length_a   1.000
_cell.length_b   1.000
_cell.length_c   1.000
_cell.angle_alpha   90.00
_cell.angle_beta   90.00
_cell.angle_gamma   90.00
#
_symmetry.space_group_name_H-M   'P 1'
#
loop_
_entity.id
_entity.type
_entity.pdbx_description
1 polymer ?
#
loop_
_entity_poly.entity_id
_entity_poly.type
_entity_poly.pdbx_seq_one_letter_code
_entity_poly.pdbx_strand_id
1 'polypeptide(L)'
;MGASASKPGSGSGSASYVWNSPAAPGVSHGLVESLQSSPETDASRQQALELEIQARVRAELKRLQAQEAAALREAQEKLSSEPTSEQEGGQVSSHAVSKEVEALRAKLEERRKVRQLPAAVEQARGDVVRCLREHDRRPLDCWREVEAFKEEVRRLEKGWVDKVVS
;
A
#
# COMPACT_ATOMS: atom_id res chain seq x y z
N MET A 1 -13.00 -84.54 45.85
CA MET A 1 -12.57 -84.92 44.48
C MET A 1 -13.59 -85.94 43.98
N GLY A 2 -14.43 -85.77 42.96
CA GLY A 2 -14.60 -84.75 41.93
C GLY A 2 -16.04 -84.81 41.37
N ALA A 3 -16.37 -83.81 40.57
CA ALA A 3 -17.71 -83.32 40.27
C ALA A 3 -18.55 -84.17 39.28
N SER A 4 -19.86 -84.16 39.48
CA SER A 4 -20.87 -84.49 38.46
C SER A 4 -21.62 -83.22 38.10
N ALA A 5 -21.50 -82.76 36.86
CA ALA A 5 -22.33 -81.69 36.31
C ALA A 5 -22.84 -82.07 34.90
N SER A 6 -24.11 -82.46 34.90
CA SER A 6 -25.20 -82.03 34.01
C SER A 6 -24.95 -81.92 32.51
N LYS A 7 -25.54 -82.88 31.77
CA LYS A 7 -26.09 -82.68 30.42
C LYS A 7 -27.10 -81.51 30.40
N PRO A 8 -27.30 -80.88 29.23
CA PRO A 8 -28.66 -80.54 28.84
C PRO A 8 -29.00 -81.15 27.47
N GLY A 9 -30.08 -81.95 27.43
CA GLY A 9 -31.08 -81.86 26.36
C GLY A 9 -32.23 -81.00 26.88
N SER A 10 -33.16 -80.45 26.12
CA SER A 10 -33.44 -80.39 24.68
C SER A 10 -34.64 -79.43 24.55
N GLY A 11 -34.72 -78.62 23.49
CA GLY A 11 -36.03 -78.18 22.95
C GLY A 11 -36.38 -76.68 23.00
N SER A 12 -36.60 -76.14 21.79
CA SER A 12 -37.43 -74.99 21.38
C SER A 12 -37.06 -73.56 21.84
N GLY A 13 -36.64 -72.74 20.88
CA GLY A 13 -36.49 -71.28 21.02
C GLY A 13 -35.16 -70.78 20.45
N SER A 14 -35.19 -70.26 19.22
CA SER A 14 -34.09 -69.51 18.58
C SER A 14 -32.70 -70.15 18.63
N ALA A 15 -32.49 -71.24 17.88
CA ALA A 15 -31.12 -71.54 17.42
C ALA A 15 -30.76 -70.46 16.39
N SER A 16 -30.04 -69.43 16.83
CA SER A 16 -29.50 -68.40 15.95
C SER A 16 -28.59 -69.08 14.93
N TYR A 17 -29.05 -69.15 13.69
CA TYR A 17 -28.22 -69.55 12.57
C TYR A 17 -27.17 -68.46 12.38
N VAL A 18 -25.99 -68.65 12.97
CA VAL A 18 -24.85 -67.74 12.80
C VAL A 18 -24.25 -68.03 11.44
N TRP A 19 -24.51 -67.14 10.48
CA TRP A 19 -23.95 -67.23 9.13
C TRP A 19 -22.48 -66.80 9.18
N ASN A 20 -21.59 -67.77 9.37
CA ASN A 20 -20.16 -67.56 9.16
C ASN A 20 -19.87 -67.73 7.66
N SER A 21 -19.74 -66.62 6.94
CA SER A 21 -19.24 -66.63 5.56
C SER A 21 -17.71 -66.83 5.57
N PRO A 22 -17.17 -67.90 4.96
CA PRO A 22 -15.74 -68.11 4.83
C PRO A 22 -15.22 -67.51 3.52
N ALA A 23 -15.25 -66.19 3.40
CA ALA A 23 -14.48 -65.45 2.41
C ALA A 23 -14.50 -63.96 2.77
N ALA A 24 -13.38 -63.27 2.57
CA ALA A 24 -13.40 -61.81 2.55
C ALA A 24 -14.52 -61.37 1.59
N PRO A 25 -15.42 -60.45 1.97
CA PRO A 25 -16.45 -59.97 1.07
C PRO A 25 -15.76 -59.24 -0.09
N GLY A 26 -15.48 -59.97 -1.16
CA GLY A 26 -15.03 -59.41 -2.41
C GLY A 26 -16.19 -58.66 -3.01
N VAL A 27 -16.07 -57.34 -3.08
CA VAL A 27 -17.04 -56.51 -3.80
C VAL A 27 -16.96 -56.95 -5.27
N SER A 28 -18.07 -57.41 -5.83
CA SER A 28 -18.09 -57.87 -7.22
C SER A 28 -17.75 -56.71 -8.16
N HIS A 29 -16.93 -56.96 -9.17
CA HIS A 29 -16.52 -55.94 -10.14
C HIS A 29 -17.72 -55.25 -10.80
N GLY A 30 -18.82 -55.97 -11.04
CA GLY A 30 -20.05 -55.38 -11.59
C GLY A 30 -20.77 -54.42 -10.63
N LEU A 31 -20.70 -54.67 -9.31
CA LEU A 31 -21.21 -53.74 -8.31
C LEU A 31 -20.32 -52.49 -8.21
N VAL A 32 -19.00 -52.67 -8.27
CA VAL A 32 -18.05 -51.55 -8.32
C VAL A 32 -18.30 -50.68 -9.55
N GLU A 33 -18.47 -51.29 -10.73
CA GLU A 33 -18.78 -50.58 -11.98
C GLU A 33 -20.12 -49.84 -11.89
N SER A 34 -21.15 -50.47 -11.31
CA SER A 34 -22.46 -49.82 -11.12
C SER A 34 -22.43 -48.68 -10.09
N LEU A 35 -21.57 -48.76 -9.06
CA LEU A 35 -21.34 -47.68 -8.11
C LEU A 35 -20.50 -46.56 -8.72
N GLN A 36 -19.60 -46.88 -9.64
CA GLN A 36 -18.80 -45.92 -10.40
C GLN A 36 -19.60 -45.21 -11.49
N SER A 37 -20.57 -45.88 -12.12
CA SER A 37 -21.44 -45.29 -13.13
C SER A 37 -22.65 -44.56 -12.54
N SER A 38 -22.87 -44.62 -11.23
CA SER A 38 -24.02 -44.00 -10.56
C SER A 38 -23.78 -42.51 -10.29
N PRO A 39 -24.61 -41.60 -10.85
CA PRO A 39 -24.42 -40.16 -10.71
C PRO A 39 -24.59 -39.65 -9.26
N GLU A 40 -25.40 -40.34 -8.45
CA GLU A 40 -25.64 -40.00 -7.03
C GLU A 40 -24.38 -40.20 -6.17
N THR A 41 -23.57 -41.21 -6.52
CA THR A 41 -22.31 -41.49 -5.81
C THR A 41 -21.24 -40.48 -6.20
N ASP A 42 -21.23 -40.05 -7.46
CA ASP A 42 -20.31 -39.04 -7.96
C ASP A 42 -20.52 -37.69 -7.25
N ALA A 43 -21.77 -37.22 -7.12
CA ALA A 43 -22.08 -35.98 -6.41
C ALA A 43 -21.61 -36.00 -4.94
N SER A 44 -21.85 -37.11 -4.24
CA SER A 44 -21.41 -37.29 -2.84
C SER A 44 -19.88 -37.33 -2.73
N ARG A 45 -19.19 -37.97 -3.68
CA ARG A 45 -17.72 -38.04 -3.74
C ARG A 45 -17.11 -36.68 -4.03
N GLN A 46 -17.67 -35.92 -4.97
CA GLN A 46 -17.25 -34.56 -5.29
C GLN A 46 -17.36 -33.65 -4.08
N GLN A 47 -18.46 -33.73 -3.32
CA GLN A 47 -18.63 -32.95 -2.08
C GLN A 47 -17.60 -33.33 -1.02
N ALA A 48 -17.31 -34.62 -0.83
CA ALA A 48 -16.30 -35.06 0.12
C ALA A 48 -14.89 -34.57 -0.26
N LEU A 49 -14.54 -34.62 -1.54
CA LEU A 49 -13.27 -34.10 -2.07
C LEU A 49 -13.17 -32.58 -1.91
N GLU A 50 -14.25 -31.85 -2.20
CA GLU A 50 -14.30 -30.39 -2.03
C GLU A 50 -14.08 -30.00 -0.58
N LEU A 51 -14.69 -30.71 0.38
CA LEU A 51 -14.46 -30.46 1.81
C LEU A 51 -13.00 -30.71 2.21
N GLU A 52 -12.35 -31.74 1.66
CA GLU A 52 -10.94 -32.01 1.91
C GLU A 52 -10.04 -30.90 1.32
N ILE A 53 -10.33 -30.47 0.08
CA ILE A 53 -9.62 -29.37 -0.57
C ILE A 53 -9.76 -28.11 0.28
N GLN A 54 -10.97 -27.76 0.71
CA GLN A 54 -11.20 -26.61 1.57
C GLN A 54 -10.46 -26.73 2.91
N ALA A 55 -10.40 -27.92 3.50
CA ALA A 55 -9.65 -28.15 4.74
C ALA A 55 -8.15 -27.90 4.54
N ARG A 56 -7.57 -28.41 3.44
CA ARG A 56 -6.15 -28.20 3.08
C ARG A 56 -5.86 -26.73 2.79
N VAL A 57 -6.69 -26.07 1.98
CA VAL A 57 -6.53 -24.64 1.66
C VAL A 57 -6.61 -23.79 2.93
N ARG A 58 -7.57 -24.06 3.82
CA ARG A 58 -7.66 -23.35 5.11
C ARG A 58 -6.44 -23.59 5.99
N ALA A 59 -5.89 -24.81 6.01
CA ALA A 59 -4.69 -25.12 6.78
C ALA A 59 -3.47 -24.35 6.25
N GLU A 60 -3.28 -24.31 4.92
CA GLU A 60 -2.19 -23.56 4.30
C GLU A 60 -2.36 -22.05 4.46
N LEU A 61 -3.57 -21.50 4.33
CA LEU A 61 -3.83 -20.08 4.58
C LEU A 61 -3.52 -19.69 6.03
N LYS A 62 -3.89 -20.52 7.01
CA LYS A 62 -3.54 -20.29 8.42
C LYS A 62 -2.04 -20.33 8.65
N ARG A 63 -1.33 -21.24 7.97
CA ARG A 63 0.13 -21.33 8.03
C ARG A 63 0.79 -20.06 7.46
N LEU A 64 0.33 -19.57 6.31
CA LEU A 64 0.83 -18.34 5.71
C LEU A 64 0.55 -17.12 6.59
N GLN A 65 -0.68 -17.00 7.12
CA GLN A 65 -1.02 -15.92 8.06
C GLN A 65 -0.14 -15.94 9.31
N ALA A 66 0.19 -17.12 9.85
CA ALA A 66 1.08 -17.22 11.00
C ALA A 66 2.53 -16.80 10.66
N GLN A 67 3.02 -17.14 9.46
CA GLN A 67 4.33 -16.72 8.97
C GLN A 67 4.40 -15.20 8.76
N GLU A 68 3.37 -14.62 8.12
CA GLU A 68 3.27 -13.18 7.93
C GLU A 68 3.16 -12.44 9.26
N ALA A 69 2.33 -12.93 10.20
CA ALA A 69 2.22 -12.35 11.53
C ALA A 69 3.54 -12.41 12.31
N ALA A 70 4.30 -13.50 12.19
CA ALA A 70 5.63 -13.62 12.79
C ALA A 70 6.63 -12.66 12.14
N ALA A 71 6.65 -12.55 10.81
CA ALA A 71 7.52 -11.63 10.09
C ALA A 71 7.19 -10.16 10.40
N LEU A 72 5.91 -9.82 10.52
CA LEU A 72 5.46 -8.48 10.94
C LEU A 72 5.87 -8.18 12.38
N ARG A 73 5.77 -9.16 13.29
CA ARG A 73 6.25 -9.00 14.67
C ARG A 73 7.76 -8.82 14.72
N GLU A 74 8.52 -9.62 13.98
CA GLU A 74 9.98 -9.47 13.91
C GLU A 74 10.37 -8.12 13.30
N ALA A 75 9.69 -7.68 12.24
CA ALA A 75 9.92 -6.36 11.65
C ALA A 75 9.57 -5.24 12.64
N GLN A 76 8.46 -5.36 13.37
CA GLN A 76 8.06 -4.41 14.40
C GLN A 76 9.05 -4.40 15.57
N GLU A 77 9.54 -5.56 16.00
CA GLU A 77 10.57 -5.69 17.02
C GLU A 77 11.87 -5.03 16.56
N LYS A 78 12.34 -5.31 15.34
CA LYS A 78 13.50 -4.64 14.72
C LYS A 78 13.31 -3.13 14.65
N LEU A 79 12.15 -2.66 14.21
CA LEU A 79 11.80 -1.23 14.16
C LEU A 79 11.79 -0.60 15.56
N SER A 80 11.39 -1.35 16.59
CA SER A 80 11.36 -0.88 17.97
C SER A 80 12.71 -0.98 18.69
N SER A 81 13.57 -1.94 18.28
CA SER A 81 14.89 -2.19 18.86
C SER A 81 16.01 -1.41 18.20
N GLU A 82 15.81 -0.90 16.99
CA GLU A 82 16.73 -0.01 16.28
C GLU A 82 16.35 1.46 16.54
N PRO A 83 16.88 2.12 17.59
CA PRO A 83 16.92 3.57 17.61
C PRO A 83 18.04 4.01 16.66
N THR A 84 17.66 4.42 15.45
CA THR A 84 18.44 5.33 14.59
C THR A 84 19.93 4.97 14.45
N SER A 85 20.24 3.92 13.68
CA SER A 85 21.59 3.77 13.12
C SER A 85 21.52 4.06 11.61
N GLU A 86 22.36 4.99 11.19
CA GLU A 86 22.41 5.63 9.90
C GLU A 86 22.64 4.60 8.78
N GLN A 87 21.71 4.50 7.80
CA GLN A 87 22.02 4.27 6.37
C GLN A 87 20.75 4.25 5.48
N GLU A 88 20.70 5.26 4.61
CA GLU A 88 20.11 5.26 3.24
C GLU A 88 18.62 4.97 3.00
N GLY A 89 17.81 4.85 4.04
CA GLY A 89 16.35 4.77 3.90
C GLY A 89 15.66 5.64 4.93
N GLY A 90 15.99 6.94 4.96
CA GLY A 90 15.48 7.88 5.96
C GLY A 90 13.99 7.70 6.18
N GLN A 91 13.63 7.27 7.39
CA GLN A 91 12.26 7.23 7.85
C GLN A 91 11.63 8.59 7.52
N VAL A 92 10.70 8.59 6.57
CA VAL A 92 9.87 9.73 6.17
C VAL A 92 8.92 10.01 7.35
N SER A 93 9.48 10.44 8.47
CA SER A 93 8.72 10.92 9.60
C SER A 93 8.26 12.33 9.25
N SER A 94 7.02 12.65 9.61
CA SER A 94 6.44 13.98 9.39
C SER A 94 7.31 15.10 9.95
N HIS A 95 8.06 14.80 11.02
CA HIS A 95 8.99 15.73 11.65
C HIS A 95 10.26 15.98 10.82
N ALA A 96 10.84 14.94 10.20
CA ALA A 96 11.98 15.10 9.28
C ALA A 96 11.59 15.93 8.05
N VAL A 97 10.44 15.62 7.45
CA VAL A 97 9.90 16.38 6.31
C VAL A 97 9.58 17.82 6.70
N SER A 98 9.02 18.06 7.89
CA SER A 98 8.73 19.42 8.36
C SER A 98 10.00 20.25 8.52
N LYS A 99 11.06 19.66 9.09
CA LYS A 99 12.37 20.31 9.23
C LYS A 99 13.02 20.62 7.88
N GLU A 100 12.92 19.71 6.92
CA GLU A 100 13.41 19.92 5.55
C GLU A 100 12.61 21.02 4.82
N VAL A 101 11.29 21.05 4.99
CA VAL A 101 10.43 22.10 4.42
C VAL A 101 10.76 23.47 5.01
N GLU A 102 11.00 23.57 6.32
CA GLU A 102 11.43 24.82 6.96
C GLU A 102 12.81 25.27 6.45
N ALA A 103 13.77 24.35 6.33
CA ALA A 103 15.09 24.66 5.76
C ALA A 103 14.98 25.10 4.29
N LEU A 104 14.08 24.50 3.51
CA LEU A 104 13.85 24.89 2.12
C LEU A 104 13.15 26.25 2.02
N ARG A 105 12.19 26.53 2.91
CA ARG A 105 11.55 27.86 3.02
C ARG A 105 12.58 28.94 3.37
N ALA A 106 13.49 28.68 4.31
CA ALA A 106 14.55 29.62 4.64
C ALA A 106 15.48 29.91 3.44
N LYS A 107 15.90 28.88 2.71
CA LYS A 107 16.71 29.03 1.48
C LYS A 107 15.94 29.74 0.36
N LEU A 108 14.64 29.52 0.25
CA LEU A 108 13.80 30.21 -0.72
C LEU A 108 13.62 31.67 -0.35
N GLU A 109 13.39 32.03 0.91
CA GLU A 109 13.31 33.44 1.32
C GLU A 109 14.64 34.19 1.15
N GLU A 110 15.78 33.50 1.31
CA GLU A 110 17.10 34.05 0.97
C GLU A 110 17.20 34.39 -0.53
N ARG A 111 16.68 33.50 -1.41
CA ARG A 111 16.68 33.67 -2.87
C ARG A 111 15.53 34.54 -3.40
N ARG A 112 14.42 34.64 -2.67
CA ARG A 112 13.21 35.44 -2.94
C ARG A 112 13.41 36.91 -2.55
N LYS A 113 14.66 37.36 -2.43
CA LYS A 113 14.95 38.75 -2.77
C LYS A 113 14.84 38.85 -4.29
N VAL A 114 13.60 38.91 -4.79
CA VAL A 114 13.32 39.47 -6.12
C VAL A 114 14.18 40.72 -6.20
N ARG A 115 15.15 40.68 -7.13
CA ARG A 115 16.28 41.59 -7.20
C ARG A 115 15.74 43.01 -7.00
N GLN A 116 16.09 43.64 -5.87
CA GLN A 116 15.56 44.95 -5.54
C GLN A 116 15.86 45.88 -6.72
N LEU A 117 14.81 46.43 -7.31
CA LEU A 117 14.94 47.41 -8.37
C LEU A 117 15.68 48.60 -7.75
N PRO A 118 16.66 49.20 -8.45
CA PRO A 118 17.37 50.34 -7.89
C PRO A 118 16.37 51.47 -7.63
N ALA A 119 16.52 52.12 -6.47
CA ALA A 119 15.62 53.18 -6.01
C ALA A 119 15.38 54.30 -7.03
N ALA A 120 16.37 54.58 -7.90
CA ALA A 120 16.25 55.54 -8.99
C ALA A 120 15.12 55.19 -9.99
N VAL A 121 14.98 53.90 -10.36
CA VAL A 121 13.93 53.44 -11.29
C VAL A 121 12.56 53.46 -10.62
N GLU A 122 12.49 53.15 -9.33
CA GLU A 122 11.24 53.23 -8.56
C GLU A 122 10.76 54.67 -8.38
N GLN A 123 11.68 55.61 -8.15
CA GLN A 123 11.38 57.05 -8.08
C GLN A 123 10.90 57.59 -9.42
N ALA A 124 11.62 57.32 -10.52
CA ALA A 124 11.22 57.74 -11.86
C ALA A 124 9.84 57.15 -12.25
N ARG A 125 9.57 55.90 -11.90
CA ARG A 125 8.22 55.30 -12.05
C ARG A 125 7.18 56.04 -11.22
N GLY A 126 7.51 56.39 -9.97
CA GLY A 126 6.64 57.17 -9.10
C GLY A 126 6.28 58.54 -9.66
N ASP A 127 7.24 59.23 -10.27
CA ASP A 127 7.05 60.56 -10.86
C ASP A 127 6.21 60.53 -12.13
N VAL A 128 6.40 59.51 -12.99
CA VAL A 128 5.51 59.26 -14.13
C VAL A 128 4.08 58.98 -13.66
N VAL A 129 3.91 58.09 -12.67
CA VAL A 129 2.58 57.76 -12.13
C VAL A 129 1.93 58.98 -11.48
N ARG A 130 2.70 59.83 -10.81
CA ARG A 130 2.21 61.07 -10.20
C ARG A 130 1.74 62.05 -11.26
N CYS A 131 2.56 62.33 -12.26
CA CYS A 131 2.21 63.23 -13.36
C CYS A 131 0.96 62.74 -14.11
N LEU A 132 0.89 61.43 -14.41
CA LEU A 132 -0.26 60.85 -15.11
C LEU A 132 -1.55 60.92 -14.28
N ARG A 133 -1.48 60.82 -12.95
CA ARG A 133 -2.64 61.00 -12.05
C ARG A 133 -3.08 62.46 -11.94
N GLU A 134 -2.14 63.40 -11.98
CA GLU A 134 -2.44 64.84 -11.98
C GLU A 134 -3.01 65.28 -13.34
N HIS A 135 -2.61 64.63 -14.43
CA HIS A 135 -3.00 64.94 -15.80
C HIS A 135 -3.73 63.78 -16.51
N ASP A 136 -4.74 63.19 -15.85
CA ASP A 136 -5.50 62.02 -16.34
C ASP A 136 -6.08 62.18 -17.75
N ARG A 137 -6.45 63.41 -18.15
CA ARG A 137 -7.04 63.71 -19.46
C ARG A 137 -6.04 64.23 -20.49
N ARG A 138 -4.78 64.44 -20.10
CA ARG A 138 -3.72 64.99 -20.96
C ARG A 138 -2.38 64.26 -20.70
N PRO A 139 -2.29 62.97 -21.04
CA PRO A 139 -1.09 62.18 -20.79
C PRO A 139 0.15 62.66 -21.56
N LEU A 140 -0.02 63.48 -22.60
CA LEU A 140 1.06 64.04 -23.40
C LEU A 140 1.87 65.12 -22.66
N ASP A 141 1.33 65.72 -21.59
CA ASP A 141 2.05 66.75 -20.81
C ASP A 141 3.18 66.13 -19.96
N CYS A 142 3.10 64.83 -19.68
CA CYS A 142 4.03 64.06 -18.84
C CYS A 142 5.21 63.43 -19.61
N TRP A 143 5.51 63.93 -20.82
CA TRP A 143 6.51 63.32 -21.70
C TRP A 143 7.93 63.40 -21.11
N ARG A 144 8.27 64.45 -20.36
CA ARG A 144 9.59 64.65 -19.77
C ARG A 144 9.88 63.61 -18.69
N GLU A 145 8.89 63.30 -17.87
CA GLU A 145 8.96 62.29 -16.81
C GLU A 145 9.08 60.89 -17.43
N VAL A 146 8.40 60.64 -18.55
CA VAL A 146 8.51 59.38 -19.30
C VAL A 146 9.90 59.22 -19.94
N GLU A 147 10.48 60.28 -20.52
CA GLU A 147 11.85 60.22 -21.06
C GLU A 147 12.88 59.96 -19.96
N ALA A 148 12.77 60.63 -18.81
CA ALA A 148 13.64 60.38 -17.65
C ALA A 148 13.53 58.91 -17.17
N PHE A 149 12.33 58.34 -17.13
CA PHE A 149 12.14 56.92 -16.81
C PHE A 149 12.80 55.99 -17.84
N LYS A 150 12.67 56.29 -19.14
CA LYS A 150 13.32 55.50 -20.21
C LYS A 150 14.84 55.53 -20.12
N GLU A 151 15.44 56.66 -19.78
CA GLU A 151 16.89 56.77 -19.59
C GLU A 151 17.37 55.90 -18.42
N GLU A 152 16.68 55.92 -17.28
CA GLU A 152 17.03 55.07 -16.12
C GLU A 152 16.84 53.58 -16.40
N VAL A 153 15.79 53.19 -17.13
CA VAL A 153 15.58 51.81 -17.57
C VAL A 153 16.68 51.39 -18.54
N ARG A 154 17.05 52.23 -19.52
CA ARG A 154 18.13 51.94 -20.47
C ARG A 154 19.47 51.71 -19.77
N ARG A 155 19.75 52.47 -18.71
CA ARG A 155 20.95 52.29 -17.87
C ARG A 155 20.94 50.95 -17.13
N LEU A 156 19.78 50.56 -16.58
CA LEU A 156 19.60 49.26 -15.93
C LEU A 156 19.75 48.10 -16.93
N GLU A 157 19.11 48.22 -18.09
CA GLU A 157 19.15 47.22 -19.15
C GLU A 157 20.57 47.01 -19.68
N LYS A 158 21.33 48.09 -19.89
CA LYS A 158 22.74 47.99 -20.31
C LYS A 158 23.56 47.14 -19.32
N GLY A 159 23.44 47.43 -18.01
CA GLY A 159 24.13 46.65 -16.98
C GLY A 159 23.62 45.21 -16.83
N TRP A 160 22.37 44.95 -17.22
CA TRP A 160 21.83 43.58 -17.27
C TRP A 160 22.36 42.81 -18.48
N VAL A 161 22.35 43.42 -19.67
CA VAL A 161 22.87 42.83 -20.91
C VAL A 161 24.36 42.52 -20.78
N ASP A 162 25.17 43.46 -20.26
CA ASP A 162 26.61 43.24 -20.05
C ASP A 162 26.89 42.05 -19.10
N LYS A 163 26.02 41.84 -18.10
CA LYS A 163 26.13 40.72 -17.15
C LYS A 163 25.64 39.38 -17.68
N VAL A 164 24.75 39.38 -18.67
CA VAL A 164 24.17 38.15 -19.26
C VAL A 164 24.98 37.66 -20.46
N VAL A 165 25.64 38.59 -21.17
CA VAL A 165 26.48 38.27 -22.34
C VAL A 165 27.92 37.93 -21.93
N SER A 166 28.39 38.38 -20.77
CA SER A 166 29.70 38.03 -20.20
C SER A 166 29.65 36.78 -19.33
#